data_AF-A0A0D3K6C7-F1
#
_entry.id   AF-A0A0D3K6C7-F1
#
_cell.length_a   1.000
_cell.length_b   1.000
_cell.length_c   1.000
_cell.angle_alpha   90.00
_cell.angle_beta   90.00
_cell.angle_gamma   90.00
#
_symmetry.space_group_name_H-M   'P 1'
#
loop_
_entity.id
_entity.type
_entity.pdbx_description
1 polymer ?
#
loop_
_entity_poly.entity_id
_entity_poly.type
_entity_poly.pdbx_seq_one_letter_code
_entity_poly.pdbx_strand_id
1 'polypeptide(L)'
;MKESSSFGNLWQAPTARRLAHATSQTSPADSHALGRLIGAAWVVVAYAARGVLRGYLGDSMQSGGGVPFWRCAFGVGMQLGVLPALLAALCASKGGGSPLFPTPRRLERWNEAWLRTPSGVWEWAFGYVFGLFFTFDLLLVPMKTNVLAHHVVCLAFHGWVFFSPQRPGLQLVIAGEAVLEFGTGGSNLSMLLPGSDAVRAFFVLAMSASNTYGAVLTVRWLRLQRGRWVWLTLLPTILGILALRQLHVVNEVYKRAHSPAPP
;
A
#
# COMPACT_ATOMS: atom_id res chain seq x y z
N MET A 1 -15.11 -1.84 45.48
CA MET A 1 -14.17 -0.75 45.08
C MET A 1 -13.50 -1.20 43.79
N LYS A 2 -14.03 -0.86 42.62
CA LYS A 2 -13.75 0.36 41.82
C LYS A 2 -12.25 0.61 41.65
N GLU A 3 -11.70 0.08 40.55
CA GLU A 3 -10.74 0.77 39.68
C GLU A 3 -10.73 0.06 38.33
N SER A 4 -11.66 0.47 37.47
CA SER A 4 -11.58 0.27 36.02
C SER A 4 -11.54 1.66 35.38
N SER A 5 -10.92 1.74 34.21
CA SER A 5 -10.84 2.89 33.30
C SER A 5 -9.69 3.88 33.53
N SER A 6 -8.58 3.65 32.82
CA SER A 6 -7.72 4.76 32.37
C SER A 6 -6.98 4.53 31.04
N PHE A 7 -7.00 3.33 30.45
CA PHE A 7 -6.31 3.09 29.16
C PHE A 7 -7.15 3.29 27.89
N GLY A 8 -8.44 3.63 28.00
CA GLY A 8 -9.37 3.71 26.85
C GLY A 8 -9.43 5.04 26.10
N ASN A 9 -8.77 6.11 26.57
CA ASN A 9 -9.07 7.48 26.14
C ASN A 9 -8.02 8.14 25.25
N LEU A 10 -6.87 7.52 24.98
CA LEU A 10 -5.82 8.10 24.14
C LEU A 10 -6.15 8.13 22.63
N TRP A 11 -7.18 7.41 22.19
CA TRP A 11 -7.64 7.36 20.80
C TRP A 11 -8.84 8.26 20.49
N GLN A 12 -9.38 8.98 21.49
CA GLN A 12 -10.52 9.88 21.32
C GLN A 12 -10.09 11.33 21.06
N ALA A 13 -9.13 11.54 20.14
CA ALA A 13 -8.79 12.90 19.72
C ALA A 13 -10.05 13.57 19.13
N PRO A 14 -10.54 14.69 19.70
CA PRO A 14 -11.76 15.38 19.24
C PRO A 14 -11.70 15.74 17.75
N THR A 15 -10.49 15.98 17.24
CA THR A 15 -10.18 16.30 15.85
C THR A 15 -10.46 15.13 14.91
N ALA A 16 -10.07 13.91 15.27
CA ALA A 16 -10.32 12.71 14.45
C ALA A 16 -11.81 12.40 14.33
N ARG A 17 -12.56 12.60 15.43
CA ARG A 17 -14.02 12.41 15.45
C ARG A 17 -14.76 13.50 14.66
N ARG A 18 -14.30 14.76 14.71
CA ARG A 18 -14.87 15.86 13.89
C ARG A 18 -14.58 15.68 12.40
N LEU A 19 -13.37 15.26 12.03
CA LEU A 19 -13.02 14.91 10.64
C LEU A 19 -13.86 13.74 10.12
N ALA A 20 -14.00 12.66 10.91
CA ALA A 20 -14.85 11.53 10.56
C ALA A 20 -16.31 11.95 10.36
N HIS A 21 -16.84 12.83 11.22
CA HIS A 21 -18.21 13.32 11.13
C HIS A 21 -18.45 14.27 9.94
N ALA A 22 -17.46 15.10 9.58
CA ALA A 22 -17.53 15.94 8.39
C ALA A 22 -17.49 15.11 7.09
N THR A 23 -16.73 14.01 7.07
CA THR A 23 -16.66 13.10 5.91
C THR A 23 -17.84 12.13 5.80
N SER A 24 -18.66 11.95 6.86
CA SER A 24 -19.79 11.02 6.85
C SER A 24 -21.06 11.62 6.23
N GLN A 25 -21.09 12.92 5.91
CA GLN A 25 -22.23 13.62 5.32
C GLN A 25 -22.06 13.96 3.84
N THR A 26 -20.88 13.69 3.26
CA THR A 26 -20.62 13.96 1.84
C THR A 26 -21.30 12.94 0.94
N SER A 27 -21.95 13.40 -0.14
CA SER A 27 -22.52 12.48 -1.12
C SER A 27 -21.43 11.62 -1.78
N PRO A 28 -21.77 10.48 -2.43
CA PRO A 28 -20.79 9.70 -3.18
C PRO A 28 -20.09 10.51 -4.29
N ALA A 29 -20.80 11.46 -4.91
CA ALA A 29 -20.25 12.35 -5.92
C ALA A 29 -19.21 13.31 -5.33
N ASP A 30 -19.50 13.89 -4.16
CA ASP A 30 -18.57 14.78 -3.45
C ASP A 30 -17.34 14.02 -2.95
N SER A 31 -17.54 12.79 -2.47
CA SER A 31 -16.45 11.92 -2.01
C SER A 31 -15.45 11.61 -3.14
N HIS A 32 -15.98 11.31 -4.33
CA HIS A 32 -15.17 11.09 -5.52
C HIS A 32 -14.47 12.37 -5.99
N ALA A 33 -15.17 13.52 -5.97
CA ALA A 33 -14.58 14.81 -6.33
C ALA A 33 -13.43 15.21 -5.40
N LEU A 34 -13.60 15.05 -4.08
CA LEU A 34 -12.55 15.29 -3.09
C LEU A 34 -11.37 14.32 -3.28
N GLY A 35 -11.62 13.05 -3.54
CA GLY A 35 -10.58 12.09 -3.89
C GLY A 35 -9.75 12.54 -5.09
N ARG A 36 -10.40 13.03 -6.16
CA ARG A 36 -9.70 13.58 -7.35
C ARG A 36 -8.83 14.79 -7.00
N LEU A 37 -9.35 15.70 -6.17
CA LEU A 37 -8.59 16.87 -5.73
C LEU A 37 -7.34 16.46 -4.94
N ILE A 38 -7.46 15.47 -4.06
CA ILE A 38 -6.30 14.92 -3.32
C ILE A 38 -5.31 14.29 -4.31
N GLY A 39 -5.78 13.51 -5.28
CA GLY A 39 -4.95 12.94 -6.34
C GLY A 39 -4.21 14.00 -7.16
N ALA A 40 -4.90 15.07 -7.58
CA ALA A 40 -4.32 16.17 -8.33
C ALA A 40 -3.27 16.95 -7.50
N ALA A 41 -3.59 17.24 -6.23
CA ALA A 41 -2.64 17.86 -5.30
C ALA A 41 -1.40 16.98 -5.10
N TRP A 42 -1.59 15.67 -4.98
CA TRP A 42 -0.49 14.71 -4.90
C TRP A 42 0.41 14.75 -6.14
N VAL A 43 -0.15 14.86 -7.35
CA VAL A 43 0.66 14.97 -8.59
C VAL A 43 1.57 16.19 -8.53
N VAL A 44 1.04 17.36 -8.14
CA VAL A 44 1.84 18.59 -8.01
C VAL A 44 2.99 18.39 -7.03
N VAL A 45 2.69 17.81 -5.85
CA VAL A 45 3.71 17.51 -4.83
C VAL A 45 4.72 16.49 -5.34
N ALA A 46 4.30 15.46 -6.06
CA ALA A 46 5.17 14.42 -6.60
C ALA A 46 6.16 14.98 -7.64
N TYR A 47 5.71 15.86 -8.53
CA TYR A 47 6.59 16.52 -9.50
C TYR A 47 7.61 17.45 -8.83
N ALA A 48 7.17 18.23 -7.84
CA ALA A 48 8.07 19.08 -7.06
C ALA A 48 9.10 18.24 -6.29
N ALA A 49 8.65 17.20 -5.57
CA ALA A 49 9.51 16.28 -4.83
C ALA A 49 10.52 15.58 -5.75
N ARG A 50 10.10 15.15 -6.95
CA ARG A 50 11.01 14.61 -7.97
C ARG A 50 12.10 15.59 -8.34
N GLY A 51 11.76 16.85 -8.63
CA GLY A 51 12.74 17.87 -9.01
C GLY A 51 13.78 18.08 -7.92
N VAL A 52 13.34 18.19 -6.68
CA VAL A 52 14.20 18.35 -5.50
C VAL A 52 15.08 17.10 -5.29
N LEU A 53 14.48 15.91 -5.21
CA LEU A 53 15.21 14.67 -4.94
C LEU A 53 16.20 14.33 -6.05
N ARG A 54 15.83 14.57 -7.31
CA ARG A 54 16.75 14.37 -8.45
C ARG A 54 17.90 15.37 -8.43
N GLY A 55 17.67 16.61 -7.97
CA GLY A 55 18.72 17.60 -7.76
C GLY A 55 19.74 17.18 -6.69
N TYR A 56 19.28 16.57 -5.60
CA TYR A 56 20.16 16.13 -4.50
C TYR A 56 20.83 14.78 -4.73
N LEU A 57 20.11 13.80 -5.28
CA LEU A 57 20.57 12.41 -5.38
C LEU A 57 21.04 12.02 -6.78
N GLY A 58 20.78 12.86 -7.80
CA GLY A 58 21.10 12.58 -9.19
C GLY A 58 20.33 11.41 -9.79
N ASP A 59 20.63 11.08 -11.05
CA ASP A 59 20.06 9.91 -11.75
C ASP A 59 20.89 8.64 -11.57
N SER A 60 21.83 8.64 -10.63
CA SER A 60 22.66 7.48 -10.32
C SER A 60 21.78 6.29 -9.90
N MET A 61 22.08 5.14 -10.49
CA MET A 61 21.47 3.85 -10.17
C MET A 61 22.50 2.98 -9.43
N GLN A 62 22.05 2.05 -8.59
CA GLN A 62 22.94 0.99 -8.10
C GLN A 62 23.52 0.18 -9.27
N SER A 63 24.76 -0.28 -9.12
CA SER A 63 25.43 -1.19 -10.06
C SER A 63 24.55 -2.43 -10.32
N GLY A 64 24.29 -2.72 -11.59
CA GLY A 64 23.40 -3.82 -12.01
C GLY A 64 22.02 -3.40 -12.56
N GLY A 65 21.83 -2.11 -12.90
CA GLY A 65 20.62 -1.61 -13.57
C GLY A 65 19.43 -1.44 -12.63
N GLY A 66 19.67 -0.93 -11.42
CA GLY A 66 18.63 -0.67 -10.41
C GLY A 66 17.77 0.57 -10.70
N VAL A 67 16.88 0.90 -9.78
CA VAL A 67 16.04 2.11 -9.81
C VAL A 67 16.89 3.32 -9.37
N PRO A 68 16.69 4.54 -9.91
CA PRO A 68 17.44 5.72 -9.48
C PRO A 68 17.26 6.04 -7.98
N PHE A 69 18.30 6.54 -7.30
CA PHE A 69 18.24 6.83 -5.87
C PHE A 69 17.15 7.84 -5.50
N TRP A 70 16.95 8.89 -6.31
CA TRP A 70 15.87 9.85 -6.08
C TRP A 70 14.50 9.18 -6.04
N ARG A 71 14.30 8.15 -6.87
CA ARG A 71 13.06 7.39 -6.93
C ARG A 71 12.93 6.46 -5.74
N CYS A 72 14.01 5.82 -5.28
CA CYS A 72 13.99 5.05 -4.04
C CYS A 72 13.59 5.94 -2.84
N ALA A 73 14.17 7.14 -2.73
CA ALA A 73 13.82 8.10 -1.68
C ALA A 73 12.35 8.54 -1.74
N PHE A 74 11.88 8.90 -2.94
CA PHE A 74 10.46 9.20 -3.18
C PHE A 74 9.56 8.01 -2.80
N GLY A 75 9.99 6.80 -3.15
CA GLY A 75 9.29 5.54 -2.85
C GLY A 75 9.15 5.27 -1.37
N VAL A 76 10.22 5.44 -0.60
CA VAL A 76 10.18 5.31 0.86
C VAL A 76 9.12 6.25 1.45
N GLY A 77 9.09 7.52 1.04
CA GLY A 77 8.08 8.48 1.51
C GLY A 77 6.65 8.07 1.17
N MET A 78 6.44 7.53 -0.04
CA MET A 78 5.14 7.03 -0.47
C MET A 78 4.70 5.77 0.28
N GLN A 79 5.58 4.78 0.32
CA GLN A 79 5.27 3.41 0.76
C GLN A 79 5.27 3.24 2.28
N LEU A 80 6.10 4.01 2.99
CA LEU A 80 6.17 3.99 4.46
C LEU A 80 5.46 5.18 5.11
N GLY A 81 5.09 6.21 4.32
CA GLY A 81 4.44 7.42 4.82
C GLY A 81 3.03 7.60 4.26
N VAL A 82 2.92 8.04 3.01
CA VAL A 82 1.64 8.49 2.41
C VAL A 82 0.60 7.38 2.35
N LEU A 83 0.94 6.20 1.83
CA LEU A 83 -0.03 5.09 1.69
C LEU A 83 -0.51 4.56 3.05
N PRO A 84 0.37 4.31 4.05
CA PRO A 84 -0.07 4.01 5.41
C PRO A 84 -0.94 5.09 6.04
N ALA A 85 -0.64 6.37 5.82
CA ALA A 85 -1.45 7.48 6.35
C ALA A 85 -2.85 7.50 5.73
N LEU A 86 -2.98 7.25 4.42
CA LEU A 86 -4.28 7.15 3.75
C LEU A 86 -5.08 5.93 4.23
N LEU A 87 -4.43 4.79 4.43
CA LEU A 87 -5.07 3.61 5.04
C LEU A 87 -5.54 3.90 6.47
N ALA A 88 -4.71 4.60 7.28
CA ALA A 88 -5.08 4.99 8.63
C ALA A 88 -6.28 5.96 8.64
N ALA A 89 -6.31 6.93 7.73
CA ALA A 89 -7.43 7.86 7.57
C ALA A 89 -8.72 7.14 7.17
N LEU A 90 -8.63 6.17 6.26
CA LEU A 90 -9.75 5.29 5.90
C LEU A 90 -10.28 4.53 7.12
N CYS A 91 -9.41 3.86 7.87
CA CYS A 91 -9.78 3.12 9.08
C CYS A 91 -10.44 4.05 10.13
N ALA A 92 -9.88 5.26 10.32
CA ALA A 92 -10.42 6.24 11.25
C ALA A 92 -11.81 6.75 10.85
N SER A 93 -12.03 7.04 9.56
CA SER A 93 -13.32 7.51 9.04
C SER A 93 -14.45 6.50 9.22
N LYS A 94 -14.11 5.20 9.31
CA LYS A 94 -15.06 4.11 9.50
C LYS A 94 -15.20 3.64 10.95
N GLY A 95 -14.84 4.49 11.92
CA GLY A 95 -15.05 4.23 13.34
C GLY A 95 -13.97 3.39 14.02
N GLY A 96 -12.76 3.33 13.46
CA GLY A 96 -11.59 2.74 14.12
C GLY A 96 -11.48 1.21 14.04
N GLY A 97 -12.36 0.54 13.29
CA GLY A 97 -12.19 -0.87 12.95
C GLY A 97 -11.02 -1.05 11.98
N SER A 98 -9.99 -1.81 12.39
CA SER A 98 -8.88 -2.16 11.51
C SER A 98 -9.18 -3.45 10.75
N PRO A 99 -9.07 -3.48 9.40
CA PRO A 99 -9.12 -4.73 8.66
C PRO A 99 -7.91 -5.64 8.98
N LEU A 100 -6.88 -5.08 9.62
CA LEU A 100 -5.58 -5.71 9.83
C LEU A 100 -5.54 -6.70 11.00
N PHE A 101 -6.48 -6.62 11.94
CA PHE A 101 -6.46 -7.47 13.15
C PHE A 101 -7.75 -8.30 13.26
N PRO A 102 -7.65 -9.65 13.26
CA PRO A 102 -8.80 -10.51 13.49
C PRO A 102 -9.20 -10.42 14.96
N THR A 103 -10.40 -9.92 15.21
CA THR A 103 -11.03 -9.89 16.55
C THR A 103 -12.16 -10.92 16.65
N PRO A 104 -12.55 -11.37 17.87
CA PRO A 104 -13.48 -12.48 18.08
C PRO A 104 -14.86 -12.26 17.43
N ARG A 105 -15.55 -13.37 17.11
CA ARG A 105 -16.84 -13.56 16.39
C ARG A 105 -17.91 -12.44 16.47
N ARG A 106 -17.96 -11.59 17.51
CA ARG A 106 -18.89 -10.43 17.57
C ARG A 106 -18.57 -9.33 16.53
N LEU A 107 -17.36 -9.29 15.97
CA LEU A 107 -16.96 -8.32 14.94
C LEU A 107 -17.05 -8.86 13.49
N GLU A 108 -17.43 -10.12 13.26
CA GLU A 108 -17.69 -10.62 11.90
C GLU A 108 -18.84 -9.86 11.22
N ARG A 109 -19.90 -9.53 11.97
CA ARG A 109 -21.01 -8.68 11.48
C ARG A 109 -20.59 -7.22 11.26
N TRP A 110 -19.65 -6.71 12.05
CA TRP A 110 -19.07 -5.38 11.87
C TRP A 110 -18.17 -5.31 10.63
N ASN A 111 -17.37 -6.35 10.38
CA ASN A 111 -16.58 -6.48 9.15
C ASN A 111 -17.51 -6.49 7.92
N GLU A 112 -18.63 -7.22 7.94
CA GLU A 112 -19.56 -7.19 6.81
C GLU A 112 -20.20 -5.81 6.57
N ALA A 113 -20.60 -5.09 7.63
CA ALA A 113 -21.12 -3.73 7.49
C ALA A 113 -20.05 -2.74 6.98
N TRP A 114 -18.82 -2.87 7.47
CA TRP A 114 -17.66 -2.05 7.09
C TRP A 114 -17.22 -2.27 5.63
N LEU A 115 -17.29 -3.52 5.16
CA LEU A 115 -17.01 -3.94 3.77
C LEU A 115 -18.15 -3.59 2.79
N ARG A 116 -19.35 -3.29 3.31
CA ARG A 116 -20.53 -2.90 2.53
C ARG A 116 -20.84 -1.40 2.58
N THR A 117 -20.13 -0.64 3.42
CA THR A 117 -20.31 0.82 3.51
C THR A 117 -19.83 1.47 2.20
N PRO A 118 -20.61 2.39 1.59
CA PRO A 118 -20.24 3.07 0.35
C PRO A 118 -18.89 3.76 0.42
N SER A 119 -18.31 4.00 -0.75
CA SER A 119 -16.98 4.59 -0.88
C SER A 119 -16.93 6.03 -0.40
N GLY A 120 -16.19 6.25 0.69
CA GLY A 120 -15.89 7.58 1.22
C GLY A 120 -14.66 8.21 0.57
N VAL A 121 -14.41 9.49 0.91
CA VAL A 121 -13.30 10.31 0.40
C VAL A 121 -11.97 9.56 0.42
N TRP A 122 -11.65 8.88 1.52
CA TRP A 122 -10.35 8.23 1.73
C TRP A 122 -10.13 6.98 0.86
N GLU A 123 -11.20 6.28 0.46
CA GLU A 123 -11.07 5.18 -0.50
C GLU A 123 -10.64 5.74 -1.86
N TRP A 124 -11.33 6.79 -2.33
CA TRP A 124 -11.00 7.45 -3.58
C TRP A 124 -9.63 8.12 -3.56
N ALA A 125 -9.28 8.79 -2.46
CA ALA A 125 -7.96 9.38 -2.27
C ALA A 125 -6.86 8.32 -2.37
N PHE A 126 -7.02 7.17 -1.71
CA PHE A 126 -6.10 6.05 -1.85
C PHE A 126 -6.02 5.56 -3.30
N GLY A 127 -7.16 5.32 -3.95
CA GLY A 127 -7.21 4.85 -5.33
C GLY A 127 -6.47 5.79 -6.30
N TYR A 128 -6.74 7.08 -6.21
CA TYR A 128 -6.04 8.05 -7.05
C TYR A 128 -4.56 8.11 -6.74
N VAL A 129 -4.17 8.25 -5.46
CA VAL A 129 -2.76 8.40 -5.08
C VAL A 129 -1.95 7.15 -5.43
N PHE A 130 -2.47 5.95 -5.16
CA PHE A 130 -1.82 4.70 -5.51
C PHE A 130 -1.71 4.50 -7.02
N GLY A 131 -2.82 4.67 -7.76
CA GLY A 131 -2.81 4.54 -9.22
C GLY A 131 -1.90 5.56 -9.89
N LEU A 132 -1.88 6.80 -9.42
CA LEU A 132 -1.00 7.85 -9.93
C LEU A 132 0.47 7.61 -9.58
N PHE A 133 0.76 7.01 -8.42
CA PHE A 133 2.12 6.59 -8.05
C PHE A 133 2.67 5.53 -9.01
N PHE A 134 1.89 4.49 -9.32
CA PHE A 134 2.28 3.48 -10.31
C PHE A 134 2.35 4.04 -11.73
N THR A 135 1.45 4.97 -12.09
CA THR A 135 1.49 5.65 -13.39
C THR A 135 2.74 6.52 -13.53
N PHE A 136 3.07 7.27 -12.49
CA PHE A 136 4.29 8.09 -12.41
C PHE A 136 5.53 7.24 -12.65
N ASP A 137 5.58 6.06 -12.02
CA ASP A 137 6.63 5.07 -12.21
C ASP A 137 6.75 4.64 -13.66
N LEU A 138 5.66 4.17 -14.26
CA LEU A 138 5.63 3.68 -15.64
C LEU A 138 6.07 4.74 -16.66
N LEU A 139 5.79 6.01 -16.38
CA LEU A 139 6.10 7.11 -17.28
C LEU A 139 7.52 7.67 -17.10
N LEU A 140 8.06 7.65 -15.88
CA LEU A 140 9.24 8.44 -15.54
C LEU A 140 10.44 7.62 -15.05
N VAL A 141 10.27 6.32 -14.83
CA VAL A 141 11.32 5.46 -14.28
C VAL A 141 11.67 4.37 -15.29
N PRO A 142 12.94 4.24 -15.71
CA PRO A 142 13.38 3.10 -16.51
C PRO A 142 13.27 1.82 -15.67
N MET A 143 12.54 0.82 -16.17
CA MET A 143 12.29 -0.43 -15.45
C MET A 143 12.75 -1.64 -16.25
N LYS A 144 13.19 -2.67 -15.52
CA LYS A 144 13.37 -4.02 -16.09
C LYS A 144 12.03 -4.65 -16.41
N THR A 145 12.01 -5.56 -17.39
CA THR A 145 10.80 -6.23 -17.90
C THR A 145 9.92 -6.85 -16.80
N ASN A 146 10.52 -7.47 -15.79
CA ASN A 146 9.78 -8.09 -14.68
C ASN A 146 9.10 -7.04 -13.77
N VAL A 147 9.79 -5.93 -13.47
CA VAL A 147 9.24 -4.82 -12.68
C VAL A 147 8.16 -4.09 -13.47
N LEU A 148 8.37 -3.90 -14.77
CA LEU A 148 7.37 -3.32 -15.67
C LEU A 148 6.11 -4.19 -15.72
N ALA A 149 6.26 -5.49 -15.94
CA ALA A 149 5.13 -6.43 -15.97
C ALA A 149 4.35 -6.41 -14.64
N HIS A 150 5.06 -6.38 -13.51
CA HIS A 150 4.45 -6.23 -12.20
C HIS A 150 3.64 -4.94 -12.08
N HIS A 151 4.21 -3.77 -12.40
CA HIS A 151 3.51 -2.49 -12.31
C HIS A 151 2.30 -2.41 -13.24
N VAL A 152 2.40 -2.92 -14.48
CA VAL A 152 1.28 -2.96 -15.44
C VAL A 152 0.13 -3.82 -14.90
N VAL A 153 0.43 -5.02 -14.40
CA VAL A 153 -0.60 -5.92 -13.85
C VAL A 153 -1.22 -5.34 -12.59
N CYS A 154 -0.42 -4.76 -11.69
CA CYS A 154 -0.91 -4.09 -10.48
C CYS A 154 -1.81 -2.90 -10.82
N LEU A 155 -1.41 -2.04 -11.76
CA LEU A 155 -2.20 -0.88 -12.16
C LEU A 155 -3.50 -1.28 -12.87
N ALA A 156 -3.46 -2.31 -13.72
CA ALA A 156 -4.64 -2.84 -14.38
C ALA A 156 -5.63 -3.46 -13.37
N PHE A 157 -5.14 -4.26 -12.42
CA PHE A 157 -5.94 -4.82 -11.34
C PHE A 157 -6.55 -3.72 -10.46
N HIS A 158 -5.73 -2.74 -10.07
CA HIS A 158 -6.16 -1.60 -9.27
C HIS A 158 -7.28 -0.83 -9.98
N GLY A 159 -7.08 -0.45 -11.25
CA GLY A 159 -8.09 0.22 -12.05
C GLY A 159 -9.37 -0.60 -12.18
N TRP A 160 -9.27 -1.90 -12.46
CA TRP A 160 -10.45 -2.77 -12.53
C TRP A 160 -11.24 -2.79 -11.23
N VAL A 161 -10.58 -2.97 -10.08
CA VAL A 161 -11.23 -2.96 -8.77
C VAL A 161 -11.83 -1.58 -8.45
N PHE A 162 -11.10 -0.49 -8.73
CA PHE A 162 -11.51 0.90 -8.44
C PHE A 162 -12.46 1.54 -9.44
N PHE A 163 -12.80 0.86 -10.55
CA PHE A 163 -13.82 1.32 -11.49
C PHE A 163 -14.95 0.30 -11.71
N SER A 164 -14.89 -0.88 -11.08
CA SER A 164 -15.99 -1.85 -11.11
C SER A 164 -17.27 -1.32 -10.41
N PRO A 165 -18.48 -1.60 -10.92
CA PRO A 165 -19.76 -1.17 -10.32
C PRO A 165 -20.10 -1.85 -8.99
N GLN A 166 -19.54 -3.02 -8.69
CA GLN A 166 -19.80 -3.78 -7.46
C GLN A 166 -18.47 -4.11 -6.77
N ARG A 167 -18.27 -3.61 -5.55
CA ARG A 167 -16.99 -3.76 -4.84
C ARG A 167 -17.13 -4.28 -3.42
N PRO A 168 -17.68 -5.48 -3.22
CA PRO A 168 -17.61 -6.11 -1.91
C PRO A 168 -16.14 -6.26 -1.51
N GLY A 169 -15.76 -5.56 -0.44
CA GLY A 169 -14.43 -5.62 0.14
C GLY A 169 -13.31 -4.84 -0.56
N LEU A 170 -13.62 -3.73 -1.26
CA LEU A 170 -12.61 -2.79 -1.77
C LEU A 170 -11.53 -2.44 -0.73
N GLN A 171 -11.94 -2.34 0.52
CA GLN A 171 -11.05 -1.96 1.62
C GLN A 171 -10.03 -3.05 1.95
N LEU A 172 -10.33 -4.33 1.66
CA LEU A 172 -9.35 -5.42 1.74
C LEU A 172 -8.30 -5.29 0.63
N VAL A 173 -8.71 -4.81 -0.55
CA VAL A 173 -7.78 -4.53 -1.65
C VAL A 173 -6.88 -3.35 -1.28
N ILE A 174 -7.44 -2.24 -0.80
CA ILE A 174 -6.67 -1.08 -0.31
C ILE A 174 -5.68 -1.49 0.77
N ALA A 175 -6.12 -2.26 1.77
CA ALA A 175 -5.24 -2.75 2.82
C ALA A 175 -4.15 -3.68 2.26
N GLY A 176 -4.50 -4.52 1.28
CA GLY A 176 -3.56 -5.41 0.59
C GLY A 176 -2.49 -4.63 -0.15
N GLU A 177 -2.88 -3.68 -0.98
CA GLU A 177 -1.99 -2.79 -1.72
C GLU A 177 -1.07 -2.01 -0.79
N ALA A 178 -1.61 -1.38 0.26
CA ALA A 178 -0.82 -0.64 1.24
C ALA A 178 0.20 -1.54 1.97
N VAL A 179 -0.21 -2.74 2.39
CA VAL A 179 0.68 -3.68 3.09
C VAL A 179 1.77 -4.19 2.15
N LEU A 180 1.43 -4.56 0.92
CA LEU A 180 2.43 -4.96 -0.08
C LEU A 180 3.42 -3.80 -0.27
N GLU A 181 2.95 -2.59 -0.53
CA GLU A 181 3.83 -1.43 -0.71
C GLU A 181 4.74 -1.16 0.48
N PHE A 182 4.30 -1.38 1.72
CA PHE A 182 5.16 -1.29 2.90
C PHE A 182 6.42 -2.18 2.78
N GLY A 183 6.25 -3.43 2.31
CA GLY A 183 7.38 -4.32 2.02
C GLY A 183 8.32 -3.77 0.94
N THR A 184 7.76 -3.19 -0.12
CA THR A 184 8.53 -2.53 -1.20
C THR A 184 9.26 -1.28 -0.67
N GLY A 185 8.69 -0.57 0.31
CA GLY A 185 9.35 0.52 1.02
C GLY A 185 10.63 0.08 1.74
N GLY A 186 10.63 -1.11 2.32
CA GLY A 186 11.84 -1.74 2.87
C GLY A 186 12.91 -1.98 1.79
N SER A 187 12.52 -2.44 0.60
CA SER A 187 13.45 -2.63 -0.52
C SER A 187 14.07 -1.30 -0.95
N ASN A 188 13.26 -0.26 -1.14
CA ASN A 188 13.74 1.08 -1.47
C ASN A 188 14.69 1.65 -0.40
N LEU A 189 14.39 1.43 0.89
CA LEU A 189 15.27 1.84 1.98
C LEU A 189 16.61 1.09 1.95
N SER A 190 16.59 -0.21 1.65
CA SER A 190 17.82 -1.02 1.50
C SER A 190 18.68 -0.60 0.31
N MET A 191 18.06 -0.08 -0.76
CA MET A 191 18.80 0.49 -1.89
C MET A 191 19.48 1.80 -1.53
N LEU A 192 18.84 2.64 -0.71
CA LEU A 192 19.41 3.90 -0.24
C LEU A 192 20.53 3.71 0.79
N LEU A 193 20.45 2.65 1.59
CA LEU A 193 21.37 2.36 2.69
C LEU A 193 21.97 0.94 2.57
N PRO A 194 22.71 0.64 1.48
CA PRO A 194 23.14 -0.73 1.16
C PRO A 194 24.10 -1.34 2.19
N GLY A 195 24.85 -0.51 2.92
CA GLY A 195 25.79 -0.93 3.97
C GLY A 195 25.16 -1.24 5.32
N SER A 196 23.84 -1.02 5.50
CA SER A 196 23.19 -1.23 6.80
C SER A 196 22.56 -2.62 6.90
N ASP A 197 23.13 -3.45 7.77
CA ASP A 197 22.56 -4.77 8.12
C ASP A 197 21.18 -4.67 8.75
N ALA A 198 20.94 -3.63 9.56
CA ALA A 198 19.64 -3.38 10.17
C ALA A 198 18.56 -3.07 9.13
N VAL A 199 18.85 -2.21 8.15
CA VAL A 199 17.93 -1.89 7.05
C VAL A 199 17.66 -3.12 6.18
N ARG A 200 18.68 -3.95 5.95
CA ARG A 200 18.53 -5.19 5.19
C ARG A 200 17.66 -6.21 5.92
N ALA A 201 17.86 -6.38 7.23
CA ALA A 201 17.01 -7.23 8.05
C ALA A 201 15.55 -6.72 8.06
N PHE A 202 15.36 -5.40 8.20
CA PHE A 202 14.06 -4.76 8.07
C PHE A 202 13.41 -5.07 6.71
N PHE A 203 14.14 -4.91 5.60
CA PHE A 203 13.65 -5.25 4.27
C PHE A 203 13.16 -6.70 4.18
N VAL A 204 13.99 -7.67 4.59
CA VAL A 204 13.65 -9.10 4.53
C VAL A 204 12.39 -9.41 5.34
N LEU A 205 12.30 -8.87 6.56
CA LEU A 205 11.16 -9.06 7.46
C LEU A 205 9.90 -8.38 6.93
N ALA A 206 10.00 -7.11 6.54
CA ALA A 206 8.88 -6.33 6.02
C ALA A 206 8.32 -6.93 4.73
N MET A 207 9.20 -7.33 3.79
CA MET A 207 8.79 -7.94 2.53
C MET A 207 8.10 -9.29 2.77
N SER A 208 8.69 -10.17 3.60
CA SER A 208 8.10 -11.47 3.90
C SER A 208 6.75 -11.33 4.61
N ALA A 209 6.67 -10.49 5.65
CA ALA A 209 5.42 -10.22 6.36
C ALA A 209 4.35 -9.61 5.43
N SER A 210 4.74 -8.66 4.58
CA SER A 210 3.83 -8.04 3.61
C SER A 210 3.25 -9.06 2.62
N ASN A 211 4.08 -9.98 2.11
CA ASN A 211 3.64 -11.02 1.18
C ASN A 211 2.65 -11.97 1.85
N THR A 212 2.97 -12.45 3.06
CA THR A 212 2.08 -13.33 3.83
C THR A 212 0.75 -12.63 4.10
N TYR A 213 0.79 -11.39 4.57
CA TYR A 213 -0.42 -10.67 4.94
C TYR A 213 -1.25 -10.28 3.72
N GLY A 214 -0.61 -9.88 2.61
CA GLY A 214 -1.26 -9.65 1.32
C GLY A 214 -1.95 -10.89 0.78
N ALA A 215 -1.36 -12.08 0.93
CA ALA A 215 -1.99 -13.35 0.58
C ALA A 215 -3.25 -13.62 1.42
N VAL A 216 -3.19 -13.38 2.74
CA VAL A 216 -4.35 -13.51 3.64
C VAL A 216 -5.48 -12.57 3.23
N LEU A 217 -5.18 -11.29 2.99
CA LEU A 217 -6.17 -10.31 2.55
C LEU A 217 -6.77 -10.65 1.19
N THR A 218 -5.94 -11.15 0.26
CA THR A 218 -6.39 -11.64 -1.05
C THR A 218 -7.38 -12.78 -0.92
N VAL A 219 -7.08 -13.80 -0.11
CA VAL A 219 -7.98 -14.94 0.12
C VAL A 219 -9.29 -14.47 0.75
N ARG A 220 -9.24 -13.53 1.71
CA ARG A 220 -10.45 -12.93 2.29
C ARG A 220 -11.27 -12.18 1.26
N TRP A 221 -10.63 -11.38 0.39
CA TRP A 221 -11.31 -10.64 -0.66
C TRP A 221 -11.92 -11.56 -1.72
N LEU A 222 -11.20 -12.59 -2.17
CA LEU A 222 -11.68 -13.57 -3.15
C LEU A 222 -12.90 -14.35 -2.63
N ARG A 223 -12.99 -14.63 -1.32
CA ARG A 223 -14.17 -15.26 -0.69
C ARG A 223 -15.42 -14.39 -0.77
N LEU A 224 -15.28 -13.08 -0.95
CA LEU A 224 -16.40 -12.16 -1.13
C LEU A 224 -16.84 -12.05 -2.60
N GLN A 225 -16.02 -12.53 -3.54
CA GLN A 225 -16.33 -12.47 -4.96
C GLN A 225 -17.20 -13.65 -5.38
N ARG A 226 -18.24 -13.37 -6.18
CA ARG A 226 -19.09 -14.41 -6.77
C ARG A 226 -18.48 -14.86 -8.11
N GLY A 227 -18.14 -16.13 -8.22
CA GLY A 227 -17.74 -16.75 -9.48
C GLY A 227 -16.40 -17.49 -9.41
N ARG A 228 -16.40 -18.75 -9.88
CA ARG A 228 -15.21 -19.61 -9.94
C ARG A 228 -14.11 -19.03 -10.84
N TRP A 229 -14.48 -18.26 -11.88
CA TRP A 229 -13.52 -17.66 -12.81
C TRP A 229 -12.60 -16.63 -12.16
N VAL A 230 -13.09 -15.86 -11.18
CA VAL A 230 -12.29 -14.90 -10.41
C VAL A 230 -11.16 -15.61 -9.67
N TRP A 231 -11.45 -16.79 -9.12
CA TRP A 231 -10.44 -17.63 -8.46
C TRP A 231 -9.43 -18.22 -9.43
N LEU A 232 -9.88 -18.67 -10.60
CA LEU A 232 -9.01 -19.31 -11.59
C LEU A 232 -8.05 -18.33 -12.28
N THR A 233 -8.42 -17.05 -12.40
CA THR A 233 -7.59 -16.05 -13.08
C THR A 233 -6.79 -15.18 -12.11
N LEU A 234 -7.39 -14.67 -11.04
CA LEU A 234 -6.73 -13.69 -10.17
C LEU A 234 -5.80 -14.34 -9.14
N LEU A 235 -6.16 -15.53 -8.63
CA LEU A 235 -5.32 -16.19 -7.63
C LEU A 235 -3.93 -16.53 -8.20
N PRO A 236 -3.78 -17.14 -9.39
CA PRO A 236 -2.46 -17.38 -9.97
C PRO A 236 -1.68 -16.09 -10.24
N THR A 237 -2.34 -15.04 -10.73
CA THR A 237 -1.69 -13.74 -10.98
C THR A 237 -1.15 -13.13 -9.69
N ILE A 238 -1.94 -13.14 -8.61
CA ILE A 238 -1.52 -12.59 -7.32
C ILE A 238 -0.41 -13.45 -6.71
N LEU A 239 -0.53 -14.78 -6.74
CA LEU A 239 0.52 -15.67 -6.27
C LEU A 239 1.82 -15.51 -7.07
N GLY A 240 1.73 -15.31 -8.38
CA GLY A 240 2.87 -15.00 -9.25
C GLY A 240 3.56 -13.71 -8.84
N ILE A 241 2.80 -12.65 -8.58
CA ILE A 241 3.34 -11.38 -8.06
C ILE A 241 4.03 -11.60 -6.71
N LEU A 242 3.39 -12.28 -5.77
CA LEU A 242 3.97 -12.57 -4.45
C LEU A 242 5.25 -13.40 -4.56
N ALA A 243 5.29 -14.37 -5.46
CA ALA A 243 6.48 -15.18 -5.73
C ALA A 243 7.62 -14.33 -6.30
N LEU A 244 7.36 -13.45 -7.27
CA LEU A 244 8.36 -12.52 -7.81
C LEU A 244 8.95 -11.61 -6.71
N ARG A 245 8.10 -11.13 -5.80
CA ARG A 245 8.54 -10.33 -4.65
C ARG A 245 9.39 -11.16 -3.69
N GLN A 246 9.02 -12.41 -3.41
CA GLN A 246 9.79 -13.27 -2.53
C GLN A 246 11.13 -13.69 -3.16
N LEU A 247 11.18 -13.89 -4.47
CA LEU A 247 12.43 -14.14 -5.19
C LEU A 247 13.41 -12.97 -5.06
N HIS A 248 12.91 -11.72 -4.98
CA HIS A 248 13.76 -10.57 -4.68
C HIS A 248 14.43 -10.69 -3.31
N VAL A 249 13.69 -11.12 -2.28
CA VAL A 249 14.24 -11.39 -0.94
C VAL A 249 15.31 -12.48 -1.00
N VAL A 250 15.01 -13.60 -1.66
CA VAL A 250 15.95 -14.73 -1.80
C VAL A 250 17.23 -14.29 -2.50
N ASN A 251 17.13 -13.51 -3.57
CA ASN A 251 18.30 -12.97 -4.27
C ASN A 251 19.16 -12.07 -3.37
N GLU A 252 18.55 -11.22 -2.54
CA GLU A 252 19.29 -10.37 -1.61
C GLU A 252 19.97 -11.17 -0.48
N VAL A 253 19.31 -12.20 0.04
CA VAL A 253 19.93 -13.13 1.00
C VAL A 253 21.07 -13.91 0.35
N TYR A 254 20.86 -14.42 -0.86
CA TYR A 254 21.84 -15.20 -1.60
C TYR A 254 23.10 -14.40 -1.92
N LYS A 255 22.94 -13.16 -2.42
CA LYS A 255 24.06 -12.23 -2.64
C LYS A 255 24.89 -12.03 -1.38
N ARG A 256 24.26 -11.94 -0.20
CA ARG A 256 25.00 -11.77 1.07
C ARG A 256 25.83 -13.00 1.44
N ALA A 257 25.27 -14.20 1.25
CA ALA A 257 25.97 -15.43 1.57
C ALA A 257 27.17 -15.70 0.63
N HIS A 258 27.19 -15.11 -0.56
CA HIS A 258 28.17 -15.44 -1.61
C HIS A 258 28.95 -14.24 -2.16
N SER A 259 28.73 -13.02 -1.65
CA SER A 259 29.59 -11.87 -1.97
C SER A 259 30.74 -11.82 -0.99
N PRO A 260 32.00 -11.67 -1.45
CA PRO A 260 33.11 -11.46 -0.54
C PRO A 260 32.85 -10.22 0.31
N ALA A 261 33.14 -10.32 1.61
CA ALA A 261 33.09 -9.16 2.48
C ALA A 261 33.98 -8.06 1.88
N PRO A 262 33.52 -6.80 1.80
CA PRO A 262 34.38 -5.72 1.36
C PRO A 262 35.60 -5.68 2.29
N PRO A 263 36.81 -5.46 1.74
CA PRO A 263 38.05 -5.38 2.53
C PRO A 263 38.00 -4.26 3.57
#